data_AF-F9WSJ6-F1
#
_entry.id   AF-F9WSJ6-F1
#
_cell.length_a   1.000
_cell.length_b   1.000
_cell.length_c   1.000
_cell.angle_alpha   90.00
_cell.angle_beta   90.00
_cell.angle_gamma   90.00
#
_symmetry.space_group_name_H-M   'P 1'
#
loop_
_entity.id
_entity.type
_entity.pdbx_description
1 polymer ?
#
loop_
_entity_poly.entity_id
_entity_poly.type
_entity_poly.pdbx_seq_one_letter_code
_entity_poly.pdbx_strand_id
1 'polypeptide(L)'
;MERVGVICEASQKSTKGWVVPFAAVEEKGAGPRRRFAAWPKGENDREDCEAEALLKYASRRLAAAFGDFEAMFCIAVPFFKVSLPQGNRASFRCRAGPASLPASARLPMGYKRYPEALRTVARALAGGPVVVKWRCAAPQSLKICVWIGNIRIGGLRWGVEKRSRVATLNARRCGALLGERNCVTKKREFIGAPFGRETGAVCLKPKNGKEDQGGAAAGKTRGGGVGMPYAAHGARRSVRAQFLSQSSVSKSLKAQRGTFAP
;
A
#
# COMPACT_ATOMS: atom_id res chain seq x y z
N MET A 1 -7.85 23.41 1.48
CA MET A 1 -8.42 22.11 1.05
C MET A 1 -9.76 22.26 0.35
N GLU A 2 -10.61 23.16 0.81
CA GLU A 2 -11.91 23.47 0.18
C GLU A 2 -11.74 24.02 -1.24
N ARG A 3 -10.84 25.01 -1.44
CA ARG A 3 -10.55 25.58 -2.78
C ARG A 3 -10.15 24.55 -3.85
N VAL A 4 -9.59 23.42 -3.43
CA VAL A 4 -9.15 22.33 -4.33
C VAL A 4 -10.11 21.12 -4.31
N GLY A 5 -11.29 21.28 -3.68
CA GLY A 5 -12.34 20.27 -3.64
C GLY A 5 -11.96 18.98 -2.90
N VAL A 6 -11.04 19.06 -1.93
CA VAL A 6 -10.68 17.91 -1.07
C VAL A 6 -11.69 17.78 0.08
N ILE A 7 -12.14 18.90 0.59
CA ILE A 7 -13.17 19.03 1.62
C ILE A 7 -14.36 19.77 1.02
N CYS A 8 -15.57 19.37 1.39
CA CYS A 8 -16.80 20.06 1.05
C CYS A 8 -17.69 20.20 2.30
N GLU A 9 -18.72 21.03 2.20
CA GLU A 9 -19.76 21.09 3.21
C GLU A 9 -20.41 19.71 3.40
N ALA A 10 -20.66 19.32 4.65
CA ALA A 10 -21.32 18.06 4.94
C ALA A 10 -22.81 18.13 4.56
N SER A 11 -23.33 17.02 4.06
CA SER A 11 -24.78 16.85 3.92
C SER A 11 -25.48 16.86 5.28
N GLN A 12 -26.78 17.12 5.30
CA GLN A 12 -27.60 17.04 6.52
C GLN A 12 -27.88 15.60 7.01
N LYS A 13 -27.39 14.57 6.30
CA LYS A 13 -27.56 13.17 6.71
C LYS A 13 -26.96 12.92 8.10
N SER A 14 -27.44 11.92 8.83
CA SER A 14 -26.78 11.50 10.07
C SER A 14 -25.33 11.10 9.80
N THR A 15 -24.40 11.51 10.68
CA THR A 15 -23.00 11.08 10.54
C THR A 15 -22.90 9.59 10.81
N LYS A 16 -22.24 8.85 9.92
CA LYS A 16 -21.96 7.44 10.17
C LYS A 16 -20.66 7.28 10.95
N GLY A 17 -19.72 8.19 10.81
CA GLY A 17 -18.45 8.10 11.51
C GLY A 17 -17.79 9.47 11.62
N TRP A 18 -16.96 9.61 12.64
CA TRP A 18 -16.10 10.78 12.78
C TRP A 18 -14.69 10.44 12.33
N VAL A 19 -14.15 11.34 11.53
CA VAL A 19 -12.76 11.34 11.12
C VAL A 19 -12.00 12.26 12.06
N VAL A 20 -10.86 11.78 12.54
CA VAL A 20 -9.95 12.57 13.35
C VAL A 20 -8.91 13.17 12.40
N PRO A 21 -8.98 14.48 12.07
CA PRO A 21 -7.94 15.12 11.31
C PRO A 21 -6.68 15.28 12.18
N PHE A 22 -5.51 15.12 11.59
CA PHE A 22 -4.25 15.46 12.23
C PHE A 22 -3.27 16.03 11.21
N ALA A 23 -2.41 16.94 11.66
CA ALA A 23 -1.31 17.45 10.88
C ALA A 23 -0.04 16.67 11.27
N ALA A 24 0.65 16.12 10.27
CA ALA A 24 1.98 15.58 10.42
C ALA A 24 2.99 16.57 9.82
N VAL A 25 4.08 16.82 10.51
CA VAL A 25 5.24 17.52 9.96
C VAL A 25 6.20 16.45 9.48
N GLU A 26 6.55 16.47 8.20
CA GLU A 26 7.55 15.58 7.62
C GLU A 26 8.78 16.41 7.25
N GLU A 27 9.95 16.06 7.77
CA GLU A 27 11.19 16.64 7.31
C GLU A 27 11.57 16.07 5.93
N LYS A 28 11.85 16.96 4.98
CA LYS A 28 12.45 16.61 3.69
C LYS A 28 13.75 17.36 3.53
N GLY A 29 14.59 16.91 2.58
CA GLY A 29 15.83 17.60 2.21
C GLY A 29 15.63 19.05 1.75
N ALA A 30 14.40 19.47 1.42
CA ALA A 30 14.03 20.84 1.10
C ALA A 30 13.36 21.61 2.27
N GLY A 31 13.37 21.05 3.47
CA GLY A 31 12.78 21.62 4.69
C GLY A 31 11.50 20.90 5.19
N PRO A 32 10.97 21.31 6.36
CA PRO A 32 9.77 20.73 6.94
C PRO A 32 8.54 20.97 6.07
N ARG A 33 7.79 19.91 5.79
CA ARG A 33 6.52 19.97 5.06
C ARG A 33 5.39 19.48 5.93
N ARG A 34 4.37 20.31 6.12
CA ARG A 34 3.12 19.90 6.76
C ARG A 34 2.26 19.08 5.79
N ARG A 35 1.82 17.92 6.24
CA ARG A 35 0.80 17.09 5.59
C ARG A 35 -0.38 16.97 6.52
N PHE A 36 -1.56 17.07 5.94
CA PHE A 36 -2.80 16.76 6.64
C PHE A 36 -3.20 15.33 6.32
N ALA A 37 -3.53 14.58 7.35
CA ALA A 37 -4.10 13.25 7.26
C ALA A 37 -5.39 13.21 8.07
N ALA A 38 -6.24 12.23 7.77
CA ALA A 38 -7.55 12.12 8.38
C ALA A 38 -7.77 10.65 8.71
N TRP A 39 -7.88 10.33 9.99
CA TRP A 39 -8.04 8.94 10.45
C TRP A 39 -9.52 8.63 10.67
N PRO A 40 -10.17 7.87 9.76
CA PRO A 40 -11.60 7.55 9.86
C PRO A 40 -11.81 6.37 10.81
N LYS A 41 -11.46 6.51 12.10
CA LYS A 41 -11.46 5.41 13.08
C LYS A 41 -12.80 4.67 13.11
N GLY A 42 -13.90 5.40 13.25
CA GLY A 42 -15.24 4.80 13.34
C GLY A 42 -15.66 4.03 12.09
N GLU A 43 -15.20 4.43 10.90
CA GLU A 43 -15.48 3.67 9.67
C GLU A 43 -14.55 2.46 9.56
N ASN A 44 -13.27 2.62 9.91
CA ASN A 44 -12.28 1.55 9.89
C ASN A 44 -12.62 0.41 10.86
N ASP A 45 -13.25 0.71 11.99
CA ASP A 45 -13.62 -0.28 13.01
C ASP A 45 -14.88 -1.08 12.63
N ARG A 46 -15.74 -0.53 11.75
CA ARG A 46 -16.96 -1.20 11.28
C ARG A 46 -16.75 -2.16 10.13
N GLU A 47 -15.64 -1.99 9.42
CA GLU A 47 -15.39 -2.69 8.18
C GLU A 47 -14.36 -3.79 8.39
N ASP A 48 -14.81 -5.03 8.25
CA ASP A 48 -13.90 -6.14 7.98
C ASP A 48 -13.21 -5.85 6.65
N CYS A 49 -11.92 -5.55 6.74
CA CYS A 49 -11.10 -5.21 5.59
C CYS A 49 -10.07 -6.29 5.36
N GLU A 50 -10.04 -6.84 4.15
CA GLU A 50 -9.03 -7.81 3.71
C GLU A 50 -7.61 -7.23 3.59
N ALA A 51 -7.41 -5.94 3.86
CA ALA A 51 -6.10 -5.28 3.79
C ALA A 51 -5.06 -5.98 4.66
N GLU A 52 -5.46 -6.51 5.81
CA GLU A 52 -4.55 -7.24 6.69
C GLU A 52 -4.20 -8.62 6.14
N ALA A 53 -5.10 -9.23 5.37
CA ALA A 53 -4.84 -10.49 4.70
C ALA A 53 -3.81 -10.32 3.56
N LEU A 54 -3.72 -9.14 2.94
CA LEU A 54 -2.76 -8.86 1.87
C LEU A 54 -1.34 -9.26 2.26
N LEU A 55 -0.87 -8.92 3.47
CA LEU A 55 0.51 -9.20 3.90
C LEU A 55 0.82 -10.70 3.91
N LYS A 56 -0.14 -11.52 4.37
CA LYS A 56 -0.02 -12.98 4.38
C LYS A 56 0.13 -13.57 2.96
N TYR A 57 -0.34 -12.85 1.94
CA TYR A 57 -0.27 -13.27 0.53
C TYR A 57 0.90 -12.68 -0.25
N ALA A 58 1.75 -11.86 0.37
CA ALA A 58 2.90 -11.26 -0.32
C ALA A 58 3.84 -12.32 -0.92
N SER A 59 4.03 -13.45 -0.24
CA SER A 59 4.84 -14.57 -0.74
C SER A 59 4.24 -15.23 -1.98
N ARG A 60 2.91 -15.45 -2.02
CA ARG A 60 2.21 -16.02 -3.19
C ARG A 60 2.32 -15.12 -4.43
N ARG A 61 2.51 -13.82 -4.24
CA ARG A 61 2.68 -12.83 -5.30
C ARG A 61 4.08 -12.87 -5.94
N LEU A 62 5.05 -13.51 -5.29
CA LEU A 62 6.40 -13.71 -5.83
C LEU A 62 6.43 -14.71 -6.99
N ALA A 63 5.43 -15.58 -7.16
CA ALA A 63 5.39 -16.51 -8.31
C ALA A 63 5.39 -15.78 -9.67
N ALA A 64 4.82 -14.56 -9.73
CA ALA A 64 4.86 -13.72 -10.92
C ALA A 64 6.25 -13.12 -11.18
N ALA A 65 7.15 -13.18 -10.19
CA ALA A 65 8.53 -12.74 -10.30
C ALA A 65 9.42 -13.62 -11.14
N PHE A 66 8.96 -14.80 -11.55
CA PHE A 66 9.82 -15.76 -12.23
C PHE A 66 9.69 -15.78 -13.75
N GLY A 67 8.84 -14.94 -14.35
CA GLY A 67 8.68 -14.87 -15.82
C GLY A 67 9.92 -14.33 -16.55
N ASP A 68 10.19 -14.79 -17.76
CA ASP A 68 11.43 -14.45 -18.51
C ASP A 68 11.60 -12.96 -18.75
N PHE A 69 10.49 -12.27 -19.03
CA PHE A 69 10.41 -10.83 -19.12
C PHE A 69 9.37 -10.29 -18.17
N GLU A 70 9.59 -9.06 -17.71
CA GLU A 70 8.74 -8.44 -16.72
C GLU A 70 8.64 -6.93 -16.93
N ALA A 71 7.44 -6.39 -16.75
CA ALA A 71 7.21 -4.97 -16.55
C ALA A 71 6.60 -4.72 -15.17
N MET A 72 7.06 -3.68 -14.49
CA MET A 72 6.59 -3.29 -13.16
C MET A 72 6.11 -1.84 -13.17
N PHE A 73 4.90 -1.58 -12.70
CA PHE A 73 4.35 -0.25 -12.61
C PHE A 73 3.97 0.04 -11.16
N CYS A 74 4.09 1.29 -10.73
CA CYS A 74 3.46 1.76 -9.51
C CYS A 74 2.42 2.80 -9.90
N ILE A 75 1.18 2.64 -9.48
CA ILE A 75 0.17 3.67 -9.68
C ILE A 75 0.52 4.86 -8.79
N ALA A 76 0.99 5.92 -9.42
CA ALA A 76 1.19 7.22 -8.81
C ALA A 76 -0.12 8.00 -8.94
N VAL A 77 -1.16 7.56 -8.22
CA VAL A 77 -2.38 8.35 -8.07
C VAL A 77 -2.29 9.06 -6.73
N PRO A 78 -2.23 10.41 -6.72
CA PRO A 78 -2.41 11.12 -5.47
C PRO A 78 -3.83 10.82 -4.96
N PHE A 79 -3.89 10.22 -3.77
CA PHE A 79 -5.07 9.83 -2.99
C PHE A 79 -6.21 10.86 -3.05
N PHE A 80 -5.85 12.14 -3.14
CA PHE A 80 -6.73 13.30 -3.24
C PHE A 80 -7.47 13.44 -4.58
N LYS A 81 -7.19 12.60 -5.59
CA LYS A 81 -7.92 12.61 -6.88
C LYS A 81 -9.11 11.67 -6.92
N VAL A 82 -9.22 10.71 -5.99
CA VAL A 82 -10.36 9.79 -5.98
C VAL A 82 -11.53 10.45 -5.25
N SER A 83 -12.56 10.83 -6.01
CA SER A 83 -13.80 11.37 -5.46
C SER A 83 -14.54 10.31 -4.66
N LEU A 84 -15.06 10.70 -3.50
CA LEU A 84 -16.04 9.90 -2.78
C LEU A 84 -17.44 10.11 -3.38
N PRO A 85 -18.20 9.03 -3.62
CA PRO A 85 -19.62 9.14 -3.92
C PRO A 85 -20.32 9.98 -2.86
N GLN A 86 -21.24 10.87 -3.27
CA GLN A 86 -21.90 11.81 -2.36
C GLN A 86 -22.60 11.09 -1.18
N GLY A 87 -23.15 9.91 -1.41
CA GLY A 87 -23.75 9.07 -0.37
C GLY A 87 -22.79 8.60 0.72
N ASN A 88 -21.50 8.46 0.40
CA ASN A 88 -20.49 7.92 1.31
C ASN A 88 -19.74 9.02 2.08
N ARG A 89 -19.85 10.29 1.65
CA ARG A 89 -19.16 11.42 2.31
C ARG A 89 -19.59 11.61 3.77
N ALA A 90 -20.81 11.19 4.13
CA ALA A 90 -21.31 11.26 5.50
C ALA A 90 -20.55 10.35 6.49
N SER A 91 -19.81 9.35 6.01
CA SER A 91 -18.89 8.53 6.82
C SER A 91 -17.57 9.24 7.12
N PHE A 92 -17.26 10.32 6.40
CA PHE A 92 -15.95 10.97 6.42
C PHE A 92 -16.03 12.43 6.89
N ARG A 93 -16.74 12.68 7.99
CA ARG A 93 -16.88 14.03 8.57
C ARG A 93 -15.78 14.33 9.57
N CYS A 94 -15.24 15.55 9.50
CA CYS A 94 -14.30 16.07 10.48
C CYS A 94 -14.98 17.16 11.31
N ARG A 95 -14.60 17.28 12.58
CA ARG A 95 -14.96 18.44 13.39
C ARG A 95 -13.84 19.47 13.22
N ALA A 96 -14.10 20.55 12.48
CA ALA A 96 -13.11 21.60 12.22
C ALA A 96 -13.29 22.84 13.12
N GLY A 97 -14.35 22.88 13.91
CA GLY A 97 -14.66 23.95 14.85
C GLY A 97 -16.06 23.76 15.49
N PRO A 98 -16.52 24.69 16.32
CA PRO A 98 -17.81 24.59 17.01
C PRO A 98 -19.02 24.63 16.06
N ALA A 99 -18.90 25.30 14.90
CA ALA A 99 -20.02 25.49 13.96
C ALA A 99 -19.83 24.83 12.58
N SER A 100 -18.63 24.30 12.26
CA SER A 100 -18.33 23.78 10.93
C SER A 100 -18.13 22.27 10.94
N LEU A 101 -18.92 21.59 10.09
CA LEU A 101 -18.87 20.15 9.84
C LEU A 101 -18.46 19.88 8.39
N PRO A 102 -17.18 20.01 8.05
CA PRO A 102 -16.69 19.60 6.75
C PRO A 102 -16.76 18.07 6.58
N ALA A 103 -17.05 17.63 5.36
CA ALA A 103 -16.90 16.25 4.93
C ALA A 103 -15.77 16.12 3.90
N SER A 104 -15.06 14.99 3.92
CA SER A 104 -14.10 14.68 2.87
C SER A 104 -14.86 14.41 1.56
N ALA A 105 -14.53 15.19 0.52
CA ALA A 105 -15.01 14.94 -0.84
C ALA A 105 -14.15 13.89 -1.57
N ARG A 106 -12.98 13.58 -1.00
CA ARG A 106 -11.99 12.64 -1.52
C ARG A 106 -11.72 11.53 -0.51
N LEU A 107 -11.17 10.41 -0.96
CA LEU A 107 -10.85 9.29 -0.07
C LEU A 107 -9.74 9.71 0.92
N PRO A 108 -9.97 9.65 2.24
CA PRO A 108 -8.98 10.13 3.21
C PRO A 108 -7.79 9.20 3.32
N MET A 109 -6.60 9.78 3.55
CA MET A 109 -5.40 9.02 3.88
C MET A 109 -5.57 8.41 5.27
N GLY A 110 -5.65 7.07 5.34
CA GLY A 110 -5.89 6.33 6.58
C GLY A 110 -7.16 5.47 6.54
N TYR A 111 -7.92 5.50 5.45
CA TYR A 111 -9.05 4.59 5.26
C TYR A 111 -8.58 3.15 5.06
N LYS A 112 -9.08 2.21 5.88
CA LYS A 112 -8.59 0.83 5.94
C LYS A 112 -8.83 0.06 4.64
N ARG A 113 -9.92 0.35 3.91
CA ARG A 113 -10.24 -0.26 2.60
C ARG A 113 -9.52 0.37 1.39
N TYR A 114 -8.66 1.35 1.65
CA TYR A 114 -7.92 2.02 0.59
C TYR A 114 -7.03 1.06 -0.23
N PRO A 115 -6.26 0.15 0.38
CA PRO A 115 -5.43 -0.79 -0.38
C PRO A 115 -6.22 -1.69 -1.33
N GLU A 116 -7.44 -2.07 -0.99
CA GLU A 116 -8.37 -2.90 -1.77
C GLU A 116 -8.87 -2.13 -2.98
N ALA A 117 -9.27 -0.87 -2.77
CA ALA A 117 -9.70 0.01 -3.84
C ALA A 117 -8.57 0.22 -4.85
N LEU A 118 -7.35 0.53 -4.39
CA LEU A 118 -6.18 0.64 -5.26
C LEU A 118 -5.88 -0.68 -5.98
N ARG A 119 -5.93 -1.80 -5.27
CA ARG A 119 -5.70 -3.12 -5.87
C ARG A 119 -6.69 -3.41 -6.97
N THR A 120 -7.96 -3.06 -6.78
CA THR A 120 -9.01 -3.25 -7.77
C THR A 120 -8.75 -2.40 -9.02
N VAL A 121 -8.43 -1.11 -8.84
CA VAL A 121 -8.05 -0.22 -9.94
C VAL A 121 -6.81 -0.75 -10.66
N ALA A 122 -5.79 -1.14 -9.92
CA ALA A 122 -4.55 -1.68 -10.48
C ALA A 122 -4.78 -2.97 -11.28
N ARG A 123 -5.63 -3.87 -10.79
CA ARG A 123 -6.04 -5.06 -11.55
C ARG A 123 -6.79 -4.67 -12.81
N ALA A 124 -7.69 -3.70 -12.76
CA ALA A 124 -8.43 -3.26 -13.94
C ALA A 124 -7.50 -2.68 -15.01
N LEU A 125 -6.57 -1.79 -14.62
CA LEU A 125 -5.57 -1.21 -15.52
C LEU A 125 -4.70 -2.29 -16.20
N ALA A 126 -4.29 -3.30 -15.43
CA ALA A 126 -3.49 -4.42 -15.90
C ALA A 126 -4.24 -5.43 -16.78
N GLY A 127 -5.58 -5.34 -16.86
CA GLY A 127 -6.41 -6.32 -17.56
C GLY A 127 -6.63 -7.62 -16.76
N GLY A 128 -6.74 -7.53 -15.44
CA GLY A 128 -7.00 -8.69 -14.59
C GLY A 128 -8.38 -9.31 -14.89
N PRO A 129 -8.46 -10.60 -15.23
CA PRO A 129 -9.67 -11.21 -15.80
C PRO A 129 -10.88 -11.22 -14.85
N VAL A 130 -10.64 -11.09 -13.54
CA VAL A 130 -11.71 -11.02 -12.52
C VAL A 130 -12.46 -9.70 -12.53
N VAL A 131 -11.81 -8.60 -12.96
CA VAL A 131 -12.34 -7.23 -12.80
C VAL A 131 -12.58 -6.51 -14.13
N VAL A 132 -12.28 -7.14 -15.26
CA VAL A 132 -12.54 -6.58 -16.60
C VAL A 132 -13.26 -7.59 -17.47
N LYS A 133 -13.99 -7.09 -18.48
CA LYS A 133 -14.60 -7.94 -19.51
C LYS A 133 -13.52 -8.77 -20.23
N TRP A 134 -13.87 -9.98 -20.67
CA TRP A 134 -12.93 -10.91 -21.32
C TRP A 134 -12.12 -10.28 -22.47
N ARG A 135 -12.73 -9.40 -23.27
CA ARG A 135 -12.08 -8.68 -24.38
C ARG A 135 -10.96 -7.73 -23.95
N CYS A 136 -11.01 -7.27 -22.70
CA CYS A 136 -10.03 -6.37 -22.11
C CYS A 136 -9.01 -7.10 -21.22
N ALA A 137 -9.26 -8.38 -20.94
CA ALA A 137 -8.43 -9.20 -20.10
C ALA A 137 -7.06 -9.45 -20.75
N ALA A 138 -6.03 -9.56 -19.92
CA ALA A 138 -4.74 -10.02 -20.35
C ALA A 138 -4.85 -11.50 -20.80
N PRO A 139 -4.12 -11.92 -21.85
CA PRO A 139 -4.02 -13.33 -22.21
C PRO A 139 -3.54 -14.18 -21.03
N GLN A 140 -4.01 -15.43 -20.93
CA GLN A 140 -3.63 -16.35 -19.86
C GLN A 140 -2.13 -16.70 -19.87
N SER A 141 -1.45 -16.51 -21.01
CA SER A 141 0.01 -16.64 -21.12
C SER A 141 0.78 -15.56 -20.35
N LEU A 142 0.12 -14.47 -19.92
CA LEU A 142 0.70 -13.43 -19.07
C LEU A 142 0.36 -13.67 -17.60
N LYS A 143 1.39 -13.58 -16.75
CA LYS A 143 1.27 -13.58 -15.30
C LYS A 143 1.07 -12.14 -14.81
N ILE A 144 -0.17 -11.80 -14.48
CA ILE A 144 -0.51 -10.49 -13.88
C ILE A 144 -0.53 -10.62 -12.36
N CYS A 145 0.33 -9.86 -11.69
CA CYS A 145 0.36 -9.78 -10.24
C CYS A 145 0.21 -8.32 -9.79
N VAL A 146 -0.67 -8.08 -8.83
CA VAL A 146 -0.93 -6.72 -8.32
C VAL A 146 -0.72 -6.70 -6.81
N TRP A 147 0.01 -5.72 -6.30
CA TRP A 147 0.23 -5.47 -4.88
C TRP A 147 -0.14 -4.04 -4.52
N ILE A 148 -1.32 -3.85 -3.91
CA ILE A 148 -1.89 -2.53 -3.61
C ILE A 148 -1.95 -1.71 -4.91
N GLY A 149 -1.10 -0.71 -5.10
CA GLY A 149 -1.00 0.08 -6.34
C GLY A 149 0.06 -0.41 -7.33
N ASN A 150 0.86 -1.43 -6.98
CA ASN A 150 1.91 -1.95 -7.85
C ASN A 150 1.36 -3.01 -8.78
N ILE A 151 1.66 -2.91 -10.08
CA ILE A 151 1.31 -3.86 -11.12
C ILE A 151 2.59 -4.55 -11.60
N ARG A 152 2.54 -5.86 -11.79
CA ARG A 152 3.61 -6.68 -12.35
C ARG A 152 3.03 -7.53 -13.46
N ILE A 153 3.69 -7.53 -14.61
CA ILE A 153 3.29 -8.25 -15.82
C ILE A 153 4.47 -9.11 -16.24
N GLY A 154 4.38 -10.42 -16.05
CA GLY A 154 5.41 -11.38 -16.44
C GLY A 154 4.97 -12.24 -17.64
N GLY A 155 5.90 -12.65 -18.49
CA GLY A 155 5.63 -13.55 -19.62
C GLY A 155 6.64 -13.41 -20.75
N LEU A 156 6.22 -13.79 -21.97
CA LEU A 156 6.98 -13.55 -23.19
C LEU A 156 7.13 -12.06 -23.47
N ARG A 157 8.31 -11.63 -23.93
CA ARG A 157 8.66 -10.22 -24.17
C ARG A 157 7.58 -9.45 -24.91
N TRP A 158 7.18 -9.94 -26.08
CA TRP A 158 6.16 -9.29 -26.91
C TRP A 158 4.82 -9.12 -26.17
N GLY A 159 4.38 -10.15 -25.45
CA GLY A 159 3.13 -10.09 -24.68
C GLY A 159 3.21 -9.08 -23.54
N VAL A 160 4.33 -9.06 -22.81
CA VAL A 160 4.60 -8.10 -21.74
C VAL A 160 4.61 -6.68 -22.28
N GLU A 161 5.33 -6.40 -23.37
CA GLU A 161 5.39 -5.08 -24.00
C GLU A 161 4.02 -4.61 -24.49
N LYS A 162 3.28 -5.46 -25.22
CA LYS A 162 1.94 -5.14 -25.69
C LYS A 162 1.01 -4.80 -24.53
N ARG A 163 0.98 -5.64 -23.49
CA ARG A 163 0.09 -5.44 -22.33
C ARG A 163 0.47 -4.21 -21.51
N SER A 164 1.77 -3.94 -21.40
CA SER A 164 2.32 -2.74 -20.77
C SER A 164 1.81 -1.47 -21.43
N ARG A 165 1.85 -1.39 -22.76
CA ARG A 165 1.29 -0.24 -23.51
C ARG A 165 -0.19 -0.02 -23.22
N VAL A 166 -0.98 -1.10 -23.18
CA VAL A 166 -2.41 -1.00 -22.87
C VAL A 166 -2.64 -0.55 -21.42
N ALA A 167 -1.85 -1.04 -20.45
CA ALA A 167 -1.95 -0.61 -19.06
C ALA A 167 -1.64 0.90 -18.92
N THR A 168 -0.59 1.38 -19.59
CA THR A 168 -0.24 2.81 -19.63
C THR A 168 -1.34 3.65 -20.28
N LEU A 169 -1.90 3.20 -21.40
CA LEU A 169 -3.01 3.91 -22.06
C LEU A 169 -4.25 3.97 -21.17
N ASN A 170 -4.60 2.85 -20.51
CA ASN A 170 -5.71 2.79 -19.57
C ASN A 170 -5.49 3.77 -18.40
N ALA A 171 -4.29 3.81 -17.82
CA ALA A 171 -3.97 4.72 -16.72
C ALA A 171 -4.15 6.18 -17.16
N ARG A 172 -3.62 6.54 -18.34
CA ARG A 172 -3.77 7.89 -18.91
C ARG A 172 -5.25 8.26 -19.10
N ARG A 173 -6.06 7.36 -19.66
CA ARG A 173 -7.52 7.57 -19.84
C ARG A 173 -8.25 7.76 -18.50
N CYS A 174 -7.77 7.13 -17.45
CA CYS A 174 -8.31 7.27 -16.09
C CYS A 174 -7.72 8.48 -15.31
N GLY A 175 -6.88 9.33 -15.94
CA GLY A 175 -6.21 10.43 -15.24
C GLY A 175 -5.20 9.98 -14.19
N ALA A 176 -4.79 8.71 -14.25
CA ALA A 176 -3.78 8.11 -13.39
C ALA A 176 -2.40 8.17 -14.05
N LEU A 177 -1.36 8.28 -13.23
CA LEU A 177 0.03 8.14 -13.68
C LEU A 177 0.54 6.77 -13.26
N LEU A 178 1.20 6.07 -14.17
CA LEU A 178 2.05 4.94 -13.81
C LEU A 178 3.46 5.50 -13.64
N GLY A 179 4.06 5.28 -12.47
CA GLY A 179 5.42 5.68 -12.18
C GLY A 179 6.43 5.03 -13.12
N GLU A 180 7.58 5.70 -13.25
CA GLU A 180 8.67 5.33 -14.15
C GLU A 180 9.36 4.03 -13.71
N ARG A 181 8.80 2.88 -14.06
CA ARG A 181 9.51 1.59 -14.08
C ARG A 181 9.14 0.78 -15.33
N ASN A 182 9.21 1.43 -16.50
CA ASN A 182 8.92 0.81 -17.80
C ASN A 182 10.06 -0.03 -18.37
N CYS A 183 10.92 -0.60 -17.52
CA CYS A 183 12.04 -1.36 -18.03
C CYS A 183 11.62 -2.83 -18.07
N VAL A 184 11.56 -3.37 -19.29
CA VAL A 184 11.63 -4.82 -19.51
C VAL A 184 13.02 -5.25 -19.05
N THR A 185 13.17 -5.50 -17.75
CA THR A 185 14.47 -5.76 -17.13
C THR A 185 14.65 -7.23 -16.83
N LYS A 186 15.90 -7.69 -16.95
CA LYS A 186 16.35 -8.92 -16.27
C LYS A 186 16.58 -8.71 -14.77
N LYS A 187 16.85 -7.47 -14.33
CA LYS A 187 16.99 -7.10 -12.90
C LYS A 187 15.63 -7.03 -12.24
N ARG A 188 15.42 -7.79 -11.17
CA ARG A 188 14.14 -7.92 -10.48
C ARG A 188 14.20 -7.32 -9.09
N GLU A 189 13.39 -6.29 -8.86
CA GLU A 189 13.09 -5.78 -7.52
C GLU A 189 11.61 -5.96 -7.23
N PHE A 190 11.25 -6.31 -6.00
CA PHE A 190 9.87 -6.34 -5.56
C PHE A 190 9.76 -5.75 -4.16
N ILE A 191 8.90 -4.73 -3.99
CA ILE A 191 8.74 -3.98 -2.73
C ILE A 191 10.11 -3.44 -2.24
N GLY A 192 10.93 -2.95 -3.18
CA GLY A 192 12.25 -2.38 -2.85
C GLY A 192 13.33 -3.40 -2.47
N ALA A 193 13.04 -4.71 -2.52
CA ALA A 193 14.04 -5.76 -2.30
C ALA A 193 14.47 -6.40 -3.64
N PRO A 194 15.79 -6.57 -3.90
CA PRO A 194 16.28 -7.32 -5.06
C PRO A 194 16.08 -8.83 -4.91
N PHE A 195 15.80 -9.52 -6.02
CA PHE A 195 15.56 -10.96 -6.10
C PHE A 195 16.52 -11.65 -7.06
N GLY A 196 17.17 -12.73 -6.61
CA GLY A 196 17.99 -13.60 -7.45
C GLY A 196 17.14 -14.65 -8.19
N ARG A 197 17.30 -14.76 -9.51
CA ARG A 197 16.55 -15.74 -10.35
C ARG A 197 16.88 -17.19 -9.99
N GLU A 198 18.14 -17.46 -9.72
CA GLU A 198 18.68 -18.82 -9.56
C GLU A 198 18.46 -19.37 -8.15
N THR A 199 18.52 -18.48 -7.15
CA THR A 199 18.44 -18.87 -5.74
C THR A 199 17.04 -18.74 -5.16
N GLY A 200 16.15 -17.98 -5.80
CA GLY A 200 14.86 -17.59 -5.23
C GLY A 200 14.97 -16.77 -3.94
N ALA A 201 16.19 -16.32 -3.60
CA ALA A 201 16.48 -15.64 -2.34
C ALA A 201 16.19 -14.14 -2.42
N VAL A 202 15.73 -13.58 -1.29
CA VAL A 202 15.50 -12.16 -1.10
C VAL A 202 16.70 -11.58 -0.35
N CYS A 203 17.42 -10.65 -0.97
CA CYS A 203 18.45 -9.91 -0.25
C CYS A 203 17.82 -8.69 0.42
N LEU A 204 17.55 -8.79 1.72
CA LEU A 204 17.25 -7.62 2.53
C LEU A 204 18.56 -6.84 2.68
N LYS A 205 18.62 -5.62 2.14
CA LYS A 205 19.75 -4.73 2.45
C LYS A 205 19.74 -4.46 3.96
N PRO A 206 20.90 -4.47 4.64
CA PRO A 206 20.99 -3.97 6.00
C PRO A 206 20.42 -2.56 6.03
N LYS A 207 19.46 -2.31 6.91
CA LYS A 207 19.00 -0.95 7.18
C LYS A 207 20.17 -0.24 7.86
N ASN A 208 20.89 0.61 7.13
CA ASN A 208 21.99 1.38 7.70
C ASN A 208 21.45 2.18 8.89
N GLY A 209 21.80 1.75 10.10
CA GLY A 209 21.43 2.40 11.34
C GLY A 209 22.18 3.72 11.45
N LYS A 210 21.53 4.81 11.04
CA LYS A 210 21.73 6.10 11.68
C LYS A 210 20.42 6.40 12.41
N GLU A 211 20.28 5.77 13.57
CA GLU A 211 19.32 6.15 14.59
C GLU A 211 20.15 6.83 15.67
N ASP A 212 19.77 8.07 15.99
CA ASP A 212 20.53 9.02 16.79
C ASP A 212 20.99 8.43 18.12
N GLN A 213 22.31 8.46 18.35
CA GLN A 213 22.83 8.45 19.71
C GLN A 213 22.58 9.84 20.30
N GLY A 214 21.37 10.03 20.85
CA GLY A 214 21.10 11.15 21.75
C GLY A 214 21.96 11.02 23.00
N GLY A 215 23.07 11.77 23.02
CA GLY A 215 23.97 11.86 24.17
C GLY A 215 23.24 12.36 25.41
N ALA A 216 23.38 11.62 26.50
CA ALA A 216 23.00 12.05 27.82
C ALA A 216 23.95 13.16 28.29
N ALA A 217 23.50 14.41 28.25
CA ALA A 217 24.13 15.51 28.99
C ALA A 217 23.35 15.73 30.29
N ALA A 218 24.00 15.43 31.42
CA ALA A 218 23.51 15.73 32.75
C ALA A 218 23.49 17.25 32.96
N GLY A 219 22.28 17.82 33.06
CA GLY A 219 22.03 19.21 33.43
C GLY A 219 21.24 19.29 34.73
N LYS A 220 21.84 19.93 35.74
CA LYS A 220 21.39 20.07 37.12
C LYS A 220 20.15 20.98 37.24
N THR A 221 19.25 20.61 38.15
CA THR A 221 18.03 21.26 38.69
C THR A 221 18.02 22.79 38.84
N ARG A 222 16.84 23.42 38.57
CA ARG A 222 15.95 24.08 39.56
C ARG A 222 14.77 24.82 38.88
N GLY A 223 13.56 24.72 39.44
CA GLY A 223 12.46 25.67 39.20
C GLY A 223 11.09 25.01 39.10
N GLY A 224 10.23 25.25 40.10
CA GLY A 224 8.93 24.59 40.27
C GLY A 224 7.85 25.00 39.27
N GLY A 225 6.90 24.09 39.05
CA GLY A 225 5.71 24.31 38.24
C GLY A 225 4.77 23.11 38.32
N VAL A 226 3.67 23.29 39.05
CA VAL A 226 2.64 22.30 39.38
C VAL A 226 1.80 21.96 38.13
N GLY A 227 1.56 20.67 37.84
CA GLY A 227 0.58 20.26 36.82
C GLY A 227 0.56 18.79 36.41
N MET A 228 -0.06 17.95 37.25
CA MET A 228 -0.80 16.67 37.02
C MET A 228 -0.33 15.60 35.99
N PRO A 229 -0.35 14.29 36.38
CA PRO A 229 0.23 13.20 35.60
C PRO A 229 -0.78 12.54 34.64
N TYR A 230 -0.34 12.21 33.42
CA TYR A 230 -0.93 11.12 32.65
C TYR A 230 -0.07 9.87 32.82
N ALA A 231 -0.68 8.84 33.40
CA ALA A 231 -0.09 7.52 33.55
C ALA A 231 0.23 6.91 32.18
N ALA A 232 1.51 6.81 31.85
CA ALA A 232 1.99 6.00 30.74
C ALA A 232 2.12 4.55 31.22
N HIS A 233 1.07 3.74 31.02
CA HIS A 233 1.21 2.29 31.12
C HIS A 233 1.94 1.79 29.87
N GLY A 234 3.23 1.48 30.07
CA GLY A 234 4.02 0.73 29.11
C GLY A 234 3.50 -0.70 28.97
N ALA A 235 3.16 -1.08 27.74
CA ALA A 235 3.12 -2.47 27.33
C ALA A 235 3.97 -2.61 26.06
N ARG A 236 5.27 -2.88 26.25
CA ARG A 236 6.15 -3.39 25.20
C ARG A 236 5.67 -4.79 24.82
N ARG A 237 4.84 -4.90 23.78
CA ARG A 237 4.70 -6.17 23.05
C ARG A 237 5.67 -6.16 21.86
N SER A 238 6.84 -6.73 22.10
CA SER A 238 7.73 -7.21 21.04
C SER A 238 6.98 -8.28 20.24
N VAL A 239 6.52 -7.94 19.04
CA VAL A 239 6.04 -8.94 18.09
C VAL A 239 7.27 -9.51 17.40
N ARG A 240 7.84 -10.55 18.00
CA ARG A 240 8.86 -11.40 17.38
C ARG A 240 8.16 -12.23 16.30
N ALA A 241 8.16 -11.75 15.06
CA ALA A 241 7.75 -12.57 13.93
C ALA A 241 8.78 -13.70 13.77
N GLN A 242 8.48 -14.88 14.30
CA GLN A 242 9.20 -16.10 13.98
C GLN A 242 8.91 -16.43 12.50
N PHE A 243 9.83 -16.09 11.62
CA PHE A 243 9.90 -16.74 10.32
C PHE A 243 10.36 -18.18 10.56
N LEU A 244 9.45 -19.13 10.39
CA LEU A 244 9.81 -20.54 10.30
C LEU A 244 10.77 -20.70 9.11
N SER A 245 11.98 -21.18 9.42
CA SER A 245 13.00 -21.59 8.46
C SER A 245 12.40 -22.56 7.44
N GLN A 246 12.66 -22.32 6.15
CA GLN A 246 12.22 -23.17 5.04
C GLN A 246 12.93 -24.53 4.96
N SER A 247 13.67 -24.97 5.98
CA SER A 247 14.33 -26.28 5.99
C SER A 247 13.35 -27.47 6.03
N SER A 248 12.09 -27.27 6.41
CA SER A 248 11.10 -28.36 6.54
C SER A 248 10.35 -28.72 5.26
N VAL A 249 10.36 -27.85 4.22
CA VAL A 249 9.60 -28.11 2.97
C VAL A 249 10.43 -28.94 1.96
N SER A 250 11.76 -28.92 2.08
CA SER A 250 12.66 -29.68 1.19
C SER A 250 12.62 -31.21 1.43
N LYS A 251 12.31 -31.66 2.65
CA LYS A 251 12.30 -33.10 2.96
C LYS A 251 11.05 -33.83 2.45
N SER A 252 9.94 -33.14 2.24
CA SER A 252 8.69 -33.78 1.79
C SER A 252 8.63 -34.04 0.28
N LEU A 253 9.42 -33.35 -0.54
CA LEU A 253 9.39 -33.48 -2.01
C LEU A 253 10.38 -34.50 -2.58
N LYS A 254 11.28 -35.06 -1.77
CA LYS A 254 12.19 -36.15 -2.19
C LYS A 254 11.62 -37.56 -1.99
N ALA A 255 10.49 -37.71 -1.30
CA ALA A 255 9.88 -39.02 -1.03
C ALA A 255 8.89 -39.52 -2.12
N GLN A 256 8.59 -38.73 -3.15
CA GLN A 256 7.60 -39.09 -4.19
C GLN A 256 8.19 -39.32 -5.59
N ARG A 257 9.51 -39.45 -5.73
CA ARG A 257 10.16 -39.81 -7.00
C ARG A 257 10.94 -41.11 -6.83
N GLY A 258 10.23 -42.24 -6.87
CA GLY A 258 10.87 -43.54 -6.88
C GLY A 258 9.84 -44.64 -6.98
N THR A 259 9.32 -44.87 -8.19
CA THR A 259 8.90 -46.17 -8.76
C THR A 259 8.13 -45.88 -10.03
N PHE A 260 8.78 -46.01 -11.18
CA PHE A 260 8.21 -46.61 -12.39
C PHE A 260 9.38 -46.83 -13.36
N ALA A 261 9.64 -48.10 -13.64
CA ALA A 261 10.50 -48.61 -14.69
C ALA A 261 10.00 -50.03 -15.04
N PRO A 262 10.37 -50.55 -16.21
CA PRO A 262 10.09 -50.02 -17.55
C PRO A 262 8.70 -50.41 -18.04
#